data_AF-A0AAD6NAW4-F1
#
_entry.id   AF-A0AAD6NAW4-F1
#
_cell.length_a   1.000
_cell.length_b   1.000
_cell.length_c   1.000
_cell.angle_alpha   90.00
_cell.angle_beta   90.00
_cell.angle_gamma   90.00
#
_symmetry.space_group_name_H-M   'P 1'
#
loop_
_entity.id
_entity.type
_entity.pdbx_description
1 polymer ?
#
loop_
_entity_poly.entity_id
_entity_poly.type
_entity_poly.pdbx_seq_one_letter_code
_entity_poly.pdbx_strand_id
1 'polypeptide(L)'
;MSTATETPAVPPTGMRKNGKNWHGTKKAFRPNAGLTSYAKRQEARKHQDAVKELEREMKEEREAERQAHIQRIKDRREAKEEKLRYEKMAEKMHHKRVERLKRREKRNKLLNS
;
A
#
# COMPACT_ATOMS: atom_id res chain seq x y z
N MET A 1 36.51 -5.97 18.40
CA MET A 1 37.40 -6.26 17.26
C MET A 1 36.58 -6.08 15.99
N SER A 2 36.51 -4.86 15.44
CA SER A 2 35.76 -4.57 14.21
C SER A 2 36.69 -4.77 13.01
N THR A 3 36.47 -5.84 12.25
CA THR A 3 37.15 -6.03 10.97
C THR A 3 36.43 -5.21 9.90
N ALA A 4 36.98 -4.04 9.60
CA ALA A 4 36.60 -3.26 8.43
C ALA A 4 36.95 -4.07 7.18
N THR A 5 35.94 -4.39 6.38
CA THR A 5 36.12 -4.97 5.04
C THR A 5 36.66 -3.87 4.12
N GLU A 6 37.94 -3.97 3.77
CA GLU A 6 38.56 -3.12 2.75
C GLU A 6 37.93 -3.39 1.38
N THR A 7 37.25 -2.39 0.83
CA THR A 7 36.89 -2.34 -0.59
C THR A 7 38.16 -2.18 -1.43
N PRO A 8 38.42 -3.04 -2.44
CA PRO A 8 39.60 -2.89 -3.28
C PRO A 8 39.51 -1.59 -4.10
N ALA A 9 40.41 -0.66 -3.82
CA ALA A 9 40.56 0.58 -4.57
C ALA A 9 41.00 0.27 -6.01
N VAL A 10 40.10 0.49 -6.96
CA VAL A 10 40.41 0.39 -8.40
C VAL A 10 41.28 1.58 -8.80
N PRO A 11 42.46 1.38 -9.43
CA PRO A 11 43.32 2.48 -9.83
C PRO A 11 42.61 3.41 -10.84
N PRO A 12 42.77 4.74 -10.73
CA PRO A 12 42.08 5.69 -11.59
C PRO A 12 42.51 5.50 -13.05
N THR A 13 41.58 5.02 -13.88
CA THR A 13 41.88 4.69 -15.28
C THR A 13 41.61 5.90 -16.17
N GLY A 14 42.69 6.51 -16.68
CA GLY A 14 42.70 7.36 -17.88
C GLY A 14 41.95 8.70 -17.78
N MET A 15 42.62 9.73 -17.27
CA MET A 15 42.14 11.12 -17.21
C MET A 15 42.12 11.77 -18.62
N ARG A 16 41.18 11.40 -19.49
CA ARG A 16 40.95 12.13 -20.76
C ARG A 16 39.87 13.20 -20.54
N LYS A 17 40.27 14.48 -20.63
CA LYS A 17 39.40 15.66 -20.36
C LYS A 17 38.15 15.76 -21.27
N ASN A 18 38.05 14.99 -22.35
CA ASN A 18 36.85 14.94 -23.19
C ASN A 18 36.68 13.56 -23.86
N GLY A 19 36.17 12.56 -23.12
CA GLY A 19 35.83 11.28 -23.77
C GLY A 19 35.23 10.22 -22.87
N LYS A 20 33.91 10.05 -22.94
CA LYS A 20 33.19 8.76 -22.80
C LYS A 20 33.60 7.88 -21.59
N ASN A 21 33.75 8.48 -20.41
CA ASN A 21 34.06 7.76 -19.16
C ASN A 21 32.90 6.92 -18.61
N TRP A 22 31.66 7.14 -19.08
CA TRP A 22 30.49 6.30 -18.76
C TRP A 22 30.50 4.96 -19.51
N HIS A 23 31.28 4.84 -20.59
CA HIS A 23 31.47 3.57 -21.25
C HIS A 23 32.58 2.78 -20.55
N GLY A 24 32.27 1.55 -20.14
CA GLY A 24 33.26 0.65 -19.57
C GLY A 24 34.40 0.31 -20.54
N THR A 25 35.58 0.00 -20.01
CA THR A 25 36.72 -0.46 -20.81
C THR A 25 36.37 -1.79 -21.49
N LYS A 26 36.36 -1.79 -22.82
CA LYS A 26 36.07 -2.99 -23.62
C LYS A 26 37.23 -3.98 -23.46
N LYS A 27 36.99 -5.08 -22.73
CA LYS A 27 37.93 -6.21 -22.68
C LYS A 27 37.81 -7.04 -23.96
N ALA A 28 38.92 -7.65 -24.38
CA ALA A 28 38.91 -8.59 -25.50
C ALA A 28 37.92 -9.74 -25.24
N PHE A 29 37.19 -10.16 -26.27
CA PHE A 29 36.26 -11.27 -26.18
C PHE A 29 37.02 -12.57 -25.87
N ARG A 30 36.57 -13.30 -24.86
CA ARG A 30 37.14 -14.59 -24.46
C ARG A 30 35.99 -15.61 -24.43
N PRO A 31 35.98 -16.63 -25.30
CA PRO A 31 34.85 -17.56 -25.43
C PRO A 31 34.44 -18.25 -24.12
N ASN A 32 35.41 -18.48 -23.23
CA ASN A 32 35.18 -19.14 -21.95
C ASN A 32 34.95 -18.19 -20.77
N ALA A 33 35.08 -16.88 -20.97
CA ALA A 33 34.87 -15.92 -19.90
C ALA A 33 33.36 -15.82 -19.60
N GLY A 34 32.96 -16.30 -18.41
CA GLY A 34 31.57 -16.28 -17.95
C GLY A 34 30.89 -17.65 -17.91
N LEU A 35 31.56 -18.72 -18.38
CA LEU A 35 31.10 -20.08 -18.16
C LEU A 35 31.21 -20.42 -16.67
N THR A 36 30.08 -20.48 -15.99
CA THR A 36 29.98 -20.97 -14.61
C THR A 36 29.73 -22.48 -14.63
N SER A 37 30.09 -23.19 -13.56
CA SER A 37 29.68 -24.59 -13.41
C SER A 37 28.15 -24.66 -13.23
N TYR A 38 27.55 -25.78 -13.62
CA TYR A 38 26.12 -26.00 -13.43
C TYR A 38 25.72 -25.89 -11.95
N ALA A 39 26.56 -26.41 -11.04
CA ALA A 39 26.38 -26.31 -9.59
C ALA A 39 26.24 -24.84 -9.15
N LYS A 40 27.14 -23.96 -9.60
CA LYS A 40 27.10 -22.53 -9.27
C LYS A 40 25.85 -21.82 -9.82
N ARG A 41 25.34 -22.24 -10.99
CA ARG A 41 24.05 -21.73 -11.52
C ARG A 41 22.84 -22.22 -10.73
N GLN A 42 22.90 -23.44 -10.17
CA GLN A 42 21.83 -23.97 -9.34
C GLN A 42 21.77 -23.24 -8.00
N GLU A 43 22.92 -23.01 -7.37
CA GLU A 43 23.03 -22.19 -6.15
C GLU A 43 22.48 -20.77 -6.38
N ALA A 44 22.87 -20.13 -7.48
CA ALA A 44 22.36 -18.80 -7.83
C ALA A 44 20.84 -18.77 -8.05
N ARG A 45 20.26 -19.82 -8.66
CA ARG A 45 18.80 -19.94 -8.82
C ARG A 45 18.10 -20.10 -7.47
N LYS A 46 18.58 -21.02 -6.62
CA LYS A 46 18.04 -21.20 -5.26
C LYS A 46 18.05 -19.90 -4.46
N HIS A 47 19.14 -19.14 -4.54
CA HIS A 47 19.23 -17.83 -3.90
C HIS A 47 18.21 -16.83 -4.48
N GLN A 48 18.06 -16.78 -5.81
CA GLN A 48 17.06 -15.91 -6.44
C GLN A 48 15.63 -16.28 -6.05
N ASP A 49 15.33 -17.57 -5.95
CA ASP A 49 14.00 -18.04 -5.58
C ASP A 49 13.69 -17.70 -4.13
N ALA A 50 14.64 -17.88 -3.21
CA ALA A 50 14.50 -17.45 -1.81
C ALA A 50 14.27 -15.93 -1.68
N VAL A 51 14.97 -15.11 -2.47
CA VAL A 51 14.77 -13.65 -2.48
C VAL A 51 13.38 -13.28 -3.01
N LYS A 52 12.89 -13.96 -4.04
CA LYS A 52 11.55 -13.71 -4.60
C LYS A 52 10.44 -14.12 -3.63
N GLU A 53 10.63 -15.22 -2.91
CA GLU A 53 9.68 -15.66 -1.88
C GLU A 53 9.57 -14.61 -0.77
N LEU A 54 10.70 -14.12 -0.27
CA LEU A 54 10.72 -13.05 0.73
C LEU A 54 10.07 -11.76 0.20
N GLU A 55 10.34 -11.38 -1.05
CA GLU A 55 9.71 -10.21 -1.68
C GLU A 55 8.20 -10.37 -1.81
N ARG A 56 7.73 -11.58 -2.15
CA ARG A 56 6.30 -11.88 -2.26
C ARG A 56 5.62 -11.78 -0.90
N GLU A 57 6.19 -12.40 0.13
CA GLU A 57 5.68 -12.34 1.51
C GLU A 57 5.55 -10.89 1.99
N MET A 58 6.59 -10.07 1.79
CA MET A 58 6.55 -8.65 2.17
C MET A 58 5.46 -7.85 1.43
N LYS A 59 5.20 -8.17 0.15
CA LYS A 59 4.13 -7.53 -0.62
C LYS A 59 2.76 -7.96 -0.15
N GLU A 60 2.56 -9.25 0.10
CA GLU A 60 1.31 -9.81 0.59
C GLU A 60 0.93 -9.23 1.96
N GLU A 61 1.89 -9.12 2.89
CA GLU A 61 1.68 -8.49 4.20
C GLU A 61 1.25 -7.02 4.05
N ARG A 62 1.97 -6.25 3.21
CA ARG A 62 1.65 -4.84 2.96
C ARG A 62 0.27 -4.66 2.32
N GLU A 63 -0.09 -5.54 1.40
CA GLU A 63 -1.40 -5.52 0.77
C GLU A 63 -2.51 -5.91 1.75
N ALA A 64 -2.29 -6.91 2.61
CA ALA A 64 -3.22 -7.30 3.65
C ALA A 64 -3.48 -6.16 4.64
N GLU A 65 -2.44 -5.46 5.08
CA GLU A 65 -2.56 -4.27 5.94
C GLU A 65 -3.38 -3.16 5.26
N ARG A 66 -3.08 -2.88 3.99
CA ARG A 66 -3.80 -1.89 3.20
C ARG A 66 -5.28 -2.26 3.06
N GLN A 67 -5.58 -3.53 2.77
CA GLN A 67 -6.96 -4.00 2.67
C GLN A 67 -7.68 -3.91 4.01
N ALA A 68 -7.04 -4.32 5.10
CA ALA A 68 -7.60 -4.19 6.45
C ALA A 68 -7.92 -2.72 6.80
N HIS A 69 -7.07 -1.77 6.40
CA HIS A 69 -7.35 -0.35 6.56
C HIS A 69 -8.56 0.11 5.73
N ILE A 70 -8.62 -0.31 4.46
CA ILE A 70 -9.75 0.02 3.57
C ILE A 70 -11.07 -0.53 4.13
N GLN A 71 -11.09 -1.78 4.60
CA GLN A 71 -12.30 -2.37 5.17
C GLN A 71 -12.77 -1.60 6.41
N ARG A 72 -11.86 -1.29 7.35
CA ARG A 72 -12.20 -0.47 8.53
C ARG A 72 -12.80 0.89 8.17
N ILE A 73 -12.36 1.52 7.08
CA ILE A 73 -12.94 2.78 6.60
C ILE A 73 -14.34 2.56 6.03
N LYS A 74 -14.54 1.50 5.24
CA LYS A 74 -15.85 1.14 4.68
C LYS A 74 -16.84 0.85 5.77
N ASP A 75 -16.50 -0.04 6.71
CA ASP A 75 -17.34 -0.40 7.84
C ASP A 75 -17.77 0.82 8.65
N ARG A 76 -16.84 1.76 8.89
CA ARG A 76 -17.14 3.02 9.58
C ARG A 76 -18.11 3.91 8.80
N ARG A 77 -17.98 3.97 7.47
CA ARG A 77 -18.87 4.76 6.61
C ARG A 77 -20.26 4.14 6.58
N GLU A 78 -20.35 2.82 6.40
CA GLU A 78 -21.60 2.07 6.40
C GLU A 78 -22.33 2.22 7.74
N ALA A 79 -21.64 2.04 8.87
CA ALA A 79 -22.23 2.26 10.20
C ALA A 79 -22.73 3.70 10.40
N LYS A 80 -22.02 4.70 9.85
CA LYS A 80 -22.46 6.10 9.91
C LYS A 80 -23.69 6.34 9.03
N GLU A 81 -23.73 5.78 7.83
CA GLU A 81 -24.87 5.90 6.91
C GLU A 81 -26.12 5.23 7.47
N GLU A 82 -25.98 4.05 8.08
CA GLU A 82 -27.08 3.37 8.77
C GLU A 82 -27.61 4.21 9.94
N LYS A 83 -26.71 4.74 10.78
CA LYS A 83 -27.09 5.62 11.88
C LYS A 83 -27.85 6.85 11.38
N LEU A 84 -27.34 7.54 10.37
CA LEU A 84 -27.99 8.71 9.75
C LEU A 84 -29.36 8.34 9.14
N ARG A 85 -29.49 7.16 8.55
CA ARG A 85 -30.78 6.67 8.02
C ARG A 85 -31.80 6.50 9.14
N TYR A 86 -31.41 5.91 10.28
CA TYR A 86 -32.29 5.76 11.43
C TYR A 86 -32.66 7.11 12.05
N GLU A 87 -31.70 8.03 12.19
CA GLU A 87 -31.95 9.40 12.68
C GLU A 87 -32.97 10.13 11.79
N LYS A 88 -32.78 10.10 10.46
CA LYS A 88 -33.72 10.71 9.50
C LYS A 88 -35.12 10.09 9.59
N MET A 89 -35.22 8.79 9.84
CA MET A 89 -36.50 8.12 10.04
C MET A 89 -37.17 8.56 11.34
N ALA A 90 -36.40 8.65 12.43
CA ALA A 90 -36.88 9.12 13.73
C ALA A 90 -37.35 10.58 13.65
N GLU A 91 -36.59 11.46 13.00
CA GLU A 91 -36.98 12.85 12.73
C GLU A 91 -38.30 12.93 11.95
N LYS A 92 -38.46 12.11 10.91
CA LYS A 92 -39.71 12.06 10.12
C LYS A 92 -40.90 11.65 10.99
N MET A 93 -40.73 10.67 11.89
CA MET A 93 -41.78 10.24 12.80
C MET A 93 -42.08 11.31 13.88
N HIS A 94 -41.04 11.95 14.41
CA HIS A 94 -41.16 13.04 15.36
C HIS A 94 -41.91 14.22 14.74
N HIS A 95 -41.54 14.65 13.54
CA HIS A 95 -42.23 15.70 12.79
C HIS A 95 -43.71 15.36 12.58
N LYS A 96 -44.03 14.13 12.15
CA LYS A 96 -45.42 13.67 12.02
C LYS A 96 -46.19 13.72 13.34
N ARG A 97 -45.56 13.40 14.47
CA ARG A 97 -46.19 13.45 15.80
C ARG A 97 -46.47 14.89 16.21
N VAL A 98 -45.49 15.78 16.07
CA VAL A 98 -45.63 17.21 16.36
C VAL A 98 -46.75 17.84 15.53
N GLU A 99 -46.78 17.57 14.22
CA GLU A 99 -47.84 18.08 13.33
C GLU A 99 -49.23 17.50 13.66
N ARG A 100 -49.31 16.28 14.20
CA ARG A 100 -50.58 15.74 14.72
C ARG A 100 -51.03 16.45 15.99
N LEU A 101 -50.11 16.75 16.91
CA LEU A 101 -50.41 17.47 18.14
C LEU A 101 -50.89 18.90 17.84
N LYS A 102 -50.16 19.66 17.01
CA LYS A 102 -50.56 21.01 16.58
C LYS A 102 -51.97 21.05 15.98
N ARG A 103 -52.31 20.05 15.15
CA ARG A 103 -53.66 19.95 14.56
C ARG A 103 -54.75 19.66 15.59
N ARG A 104 -54.45 18.81 16.60
CA ARG A 104 -55.38 18.54 17.71
C ARG A 104 -55.56 19.77 18.59
N GLU A 105 -54.47 20.44 18.95
CA GLU A 105 -54.50 21.70 19.71
C GLU A 105 -55.33 22.77 18.98
N LYS A 106 -55.11 22.96 17.67
CA LYS A 106 -55.92 23.87 16.85
C LYS A 106 -57.40 23.51 16.90
N ARG A 107 -57.75 22.23 16.79
CA ARG A 107 -59.15 21.76 16.84
C ARG A 107 -59.77 21.94 18.21
N ASN A 108 -59.09 21.51 19.27
CA ASN A 108 -59.56 21.62 20.65
C ASN A 108 -59.72 23.10 21.05
N LYS A 109 -58.83 23.98 20.59
CA LYS A 109 -58.97 25.42 20.80
C LYS A 109 -60.24 25.97 20.17
N LEU A 110 -60.68 25.48 19.01
CA LEU A 110 -61.92 25.90 18.36
C LEU A 110 -63.18 25.30 18.99
N LEU A 111 -63.06 24.16 19.68
CA LEU A 111 -64.17 23.44 20.29
C LEU A 111 -64.39 23.77 21.78
N ASN A 112 -63.33 24.21 22.46
CA ASN A 112 -63.34 24.57 23.89
C ASN A 112 -63.13 26.08 24.11
N SER A 113 -63.28 26.89 23.06
CA SER A 113 -63.37 28.36 23.13
C SER A 113 -64.82 28.82 23.19
#